data_AF-A0A411WM33-F1
#
_entry.id   AF-A0A411WM33-F1
#
_cell.length_a   1.000
_cell.length_b   1.000
_cell.length_c   1.000
_cell.angle_alpha   90.00
_cell.angle_beta   90.00
_cell.angle_gamma   90.00
#
_symmetry.space_group_name_H-M   'P 1'
#
loop_
_entity.id
_entity.type
_entity.pdbx_description
1 polymer ?
#
loop_
_entity_poly.entity_id
_entity_poly.type
_entity_poly.pdbx_seq_one_letter_code
_entity_poly.pdbx_strand_id
1 'polypeptide(L)'
;MISVPHNELVAEYADLKQQYEDLRRPFSVRKEVPHTDVWHYPPVQYYPGKHPCEKPLEMMIDIINASSRPGEVVADFFLGGGNSLLAAKQTGRKGVGVELEAERFESTVEKLKNA
;
A
#
# COMPACT_ATOMS: atom_id res chain seq x y z
N MET A 1 -48.97 4.14 -10.56
CA MET A 1 -47.57 3.98 -11.00
C MET A 1 -46.85 5.28 -10.69
N ILE A 2 -45.92 5.27 -9.76
CA ILE A 2 -45.09 6.45 -9.47
C ILE A 2 -44.02 6.48 -10.55
N SER A 3 -44.10 7.45 -11.45
CA SER A 3 -43.08 7.70 -12.47
C SER A 3 -41.97 8.52 -11.83
N VAL A 4 -40.84 7.88 -11.52
CA VAL A 4 -39.65 8.61 -11.05
C VAL A 4 -39.06 9.37 -12.24
N PRO A 5 -38.81 10.69 -12.12
CA PRO A 5 -38.13 11.48 -13.14
C PRO A 5 -36.75 10.90 -13.52
N HIS A 6 -36.40 10.93 -14.81
CA HIS A 6 -35.12 10.39 -15.31
C HIS A 6 -33.89 11.00 -14.61
N ASN A 7 -33.92 12.30 -14.29
CA ASN A 7 -32.84 12.99 -13.57
C ASN A 7 -32.62 12.45 -12.15
N GLU A 8 -33.68 12.06 -11.44
CA GLU A 8 -33.58 11.45 -10.12
C GLU A 8 -32.92 10.07 -10.22
N LEU A 9 -33.31 9.27 -11.20
CA LEU A 9 -32.68 7.96 -11.46
C LEU A 9 -31.19 8.07 -11.81
N VAL A 10 -30.79 9.11 -12.56
CA VAL A 10 -29.38 9.37 -12.89
C VAL A 10 -28.57 9.72 -11.64
N ALA A 11 -29.12 10.54 -10.75
CA ALA A 11 -28.47 10.92 -9.50
C ALA A 11 -28.31 9.70 -8.57
N GLU A 12 -29.37 8.90 -8.43
CA GLU A 12 -29.35 7.65 -7.64
C GLU A 12 -28.33 6.65 -8.21
N TYR A 13 -28.29 6.47 -9.53
CA TYR A 13 -27.29 5.64 -10.18
C TYR A 13 -25.86 6.12 -9.92
N ALA A 14 -25.62 7.43 -10.01
CA ALA A 14 -24.29 8.00 -9.77
C ALA A 14 -23.84 7.79 -8.33
N ASP A 15 -24.73 7.98 -7.36
CA ASP A 15 -24.46 7.73 -5.94
C ASP A 15 -24.17 6.25 -5.67
N LEU A 16 -25.01 5.34 -6.19
CA LEU A 16 -24.83 3.90 -6.04
C LEU A 16 -23.51 3.43 -6.67
N LYS A 17 -23.15 3.99 -7.82
CA LYS A 17 -21.87 3.70 -8.48
C LYS A 17 -20.69 4.15 -7.61
N GLN A 18 -20.76 5.34 -7.01
CA GLN A 18 -19.70 5.84 -6.13
C GLN A 18 -19.57 4.95 -4.88
N GLN A 19 -20.68 4.60 -4.23
CA GLN A 19 -20.68 3.69 -3.09
C GLN A 19 -20.06 2.32 -3.45
N TYR A 20 -20.39 1.77 -4.62
CA TYR A 20 -19.80 0.52 -5.11
C TYR A 20 -18.29 0.63 -5.30
N GLU A 21 -17.80 1.72 -5.90
CA GLU A 21 -16.37 1.95 -6.09
C GLU A 21 -15.62 2.10 -4.76
N ASP A 22 -16.24 2.71 -3.75
CA ASP A 22 -15.67 2.90 -2.41
C ASP A 22 -15.65 1.58 -1.61
N LEU A 23 -16.68 0.74 -1.75
CA LEU A 23 -16.76 -0.58 -1.11
C LEU A 23 -15.81 -1.60 -1.74
N ARG A 24 -15.47 -1.41 -3.02
CA ARG A 24 -14.61 -2.35 -3.74
C ARG A 24 -13.18 -2.24 -3.23
N ARG A 25 -12.62 -3.38 -2.80
CA ARG A 25 -11.21 -3.50 -2.48
C ARG A 25 -10.36 -3.01 -3.67
N PRO A 26 -9.45 -2.05 -3.47
CA PRO A 26 -8.56 -1.61 -4.53
C PRO A 26 -7.69 -2.78 -5.00
N PHE A 27 -7.78 -3.06 -6.31
CA PHE A 27 -6.93 -4.00 -7.01
C PHE A 27 -6.58 -3.40 -8.36
N SER A 28 -5.58 -2.54 -8.36
CA SER A 28 -5.23 -1.66 -9.49
C SER A 28 -4.12 -2.26 -10.35
N VAL A 29 -4.31 -3.50 -10.82
CA VAL A 29 -3.32 -4.11 -11.70
C VAL A 29 -3.52 -3.57 -13.12
N ARG A 30 -2.58 -2.73 -13.57
CA ARG A 30 -2.57 -2.10 -14.90
C ARG A 30 -1.55 -2.77 -15.79
N LYS A 31 -1.60 -2.53 -17.11
CA LYS A 31 -0.68 -3.13 -18.10
C LYS A 31 0.80 -2.92 -17.75
N GLU A 32 1.08 -1.88 -16.99
CA GLU A 32 2.40 -1.46 -16.53
C GLU A 32 2.86 -2.13 -15.21
N VAL A 33 1.95 -2.80 -14.48
CA VAL A 33 2.23 -3.53 -13.23
C VAL A 33 2.11 -5.02 -13.52
N PRO A 34 3.09 -5.88 -13.16
CA PRO A 34 3.06 -7.31 -13.48
C PRO A 34 1.73 -7.97 -13.04
N HIS A 35 0.96 -8.49 -14.00
CA HIS A 35 -0.34 -9.12 -13.76
C HIS A 35 -0.25 -10.58 -13.31
N THR A 36 0.95 -11.08 -13.02
CA THR A 36 1.20 -12.48 -12.75
C THR A 36 1.31 -12.72 -11.26
N ASP A 37 1.12 -13.95 -10.81
CA ASP A 37 1.38 -14.33 -9.40
C ASP A 37 2.87 -14.65 -9.14
N VAL A 38 3.75 -14.40 -10.14
CA VAL A 38 5.19 -14.67 -10.08
C VAL A 38 5.94 -13.38 -10.35
N TRP A 39 6.50 -12.79 -9.29
CA TRP A 39 7.23 -11.53 -9.36
C TRP A 39 8.72 -11.76 -9.15
N HIS A 40 9.57 -11.13 -9.97
CA HIS A 40 11.01 -11.25 -9.90
C HIS A 40 11.62 -9.95 -9.35
N TYR A 41 12.17 -10.01 -8.15
CA TYR A 41 12.98 -8.93 -7.58
C TYR A 41 14.33 -9.47 -7.13
N PRO A 42 15.43 -8.72 -7.34
CA PRO A 42 16.70 -9.07 -6.74
C PRO A 42 16.59 -8.99 -5.21
N PRO A 43 17.28 -9.86 -4.46
CA PRO A 43 17.38 -9.72 -3.01
C PRO A 43 18.09 -8.41 -2.66
N VAL A 44 17.76 -7.84 -1.50
CA VAL A 44 18.45 -6.66 -0.97
C VAL A 44 19.93 -7.01 -0.79
N GLN A 45 20.85 -6.21 -1.33
CA GLN A 45 22.29 -6.43 -1.15
C GLN A 45 22.71 -6.23 0.30
N TYR A 46 23.84 -6.81 0.73
CA TYR A 46 24.34 -6.63 2.09
C TYR A 46 24.86 -5.20 2.33
N TYR A 47 24.65 -4.67 3.53
CA TYR A 47 25.25 -3.44 4.03
C TYR A 47 25.36 -3.51 5.57
N PRO A 48 26.26 -2.73 6.21
CA PRO A 48 26.39 -2.71 7.66
C PRO A 48 25.07 -2.33 8.36
N GLY A 49 24.63 -3.14 9.33
CA GLY A 49 23.36 -2.92 10.05
C GLY A 49 22.11 -3.43 9.33
N LYS A 50 22.25 -4.10 8.18
CA LYS A 50 21.14 -4.68 7.43
C LYS A 50 20.29 -5.63 8.27
N HIS A 51 18.96 -5.53 8.10
CA HIS A 51 18.05 -6.53 8.65
C HIS A 51 18.17 -7.88 7.89
N PRO A 52 18.31 -9.02 8.59
CA PRO A 52 18.56 -10.32 7.94
C PRO A 52 17.57 -10.67 6.83
N CYS A 53 16.28 -10.38 7.05
CA CYS A 53 15.18 -10.69 6.15
C CYS A 53 14.56 -9.42 5.53
N GLU A 54 15.37 -8.44 5.16
CA GLU A 54 14.87 -7.21 4.52
C GLU A 54 14.24 -7.49 3.16
N LYS A 55 13.00 -7.03 2.98
CA LYS A 55 12.24 -7.17 1.74
C LYS A 55 12.65 -6.08 0.73
N PRO A 56 12.79 -6.37 -0.58
CA PRO A 56 13.10 -5.35 -1.58
C PRO A 56 12.08 -4.20 -1.58
N LEU A 57 12.57 -2.96 -1.69
CA LEU A 57 11.70 -1.78 -1.64
C LEU A 57 10.72 -1.73 -2.82
N GLU A 58 11.20 -1.96 -4.04
CA GLU A 58 10.38 -1.99 -5.26
C GLU A 58 9.21 -2.96 -5.16
N MET A 59 9.44 -4.15 -4.58
CA MET A 59 8.38 -5.12 -4.33
C MET A 59 7.29 -4.55 -3.40
N MET A 60 7.67 -3.80 -2.36
CA MET A 60 6.71 -3.19 -1.45
C MET A 60 5.93 -2.05 -2.11
N ILE A 61 6.58 -1.27 -2.99
CA ILE A 61 5.93 -0.23 -3.81
C ILE A 61 4.85 -0.84 -4.68
N ASP A 62 5.16 -1.94 -5.38
CA ASP A 62 4.21 -2.61 -6.27
C ASP A 62 3.04 -3.24 -5.50
N ILE A 63 3.30 -3.89 -4.35
CA ILE A 63 2.24 -4.42 -3.48
C ILE A 63 1.27 -3.32 -3.04
N ILE A 64 1.80 -2.19 -2.57
CA ILE A 64 0.98 -1.07 -2.05
C ILE A 64 0.20 -0.41 -3.18
N ASN A 65 0.82 -0.17 -4.33
CA ASN A 65 0.13 0.41 -5.49
C ASN A 65 -0.98 -0.49 -6.03
N ALA A 66 -0.78 -1.81 -6.01
CA ALA A 66 -1.79 -2.76 -6.43
C ALA A 66 -2.97 -2.82 -5.44
N SER A 67 -2.71 -2.70 -4.14
CA SER A 67 -3.66 -3.09 -3.08
C SER A 67 -4.24 -1.95 -2.24
N SER A 68 -3.95 -0.69 -2.57
CA SER A 68 -4.45 0.48 -1.84
C SER A 68 -4.65 1.69 -2.75
N ARG A 69 -5.38 2.70 -2.27
CA ARG A 69 -5.52 4.02 -2.91
C ARG A 69 -4.60 5.04 -2.23
N PRO A 70 -4.13 6.08 -2.94
CA PRO A 70 -3.42 7.20 -2.32
C PRO A 70 -4.21 7.79 -1.14
N GLY A 71 -3.51 8.17 -0.07
CA GLY A 71 -4.12 8.70 1.16
C GLY A 71 -4.61 7.65 2.16
N GLU A 72 -4.75 6.38 1.76
CA GLU A 72 -5.08 5.28 2.68
C GLU A 72 -3.93 4.94 3.62
N VAL A 73 -4.21 4.07 4.60
CA VAL A 73 -3.26 3.64 5.63
C VAL A 73 -2.73 2.25 5.29
N VAL A 74 -1.40 2.09 5.30
CA VAL A 74 -0.70 0.81 5.27
C VAL A 74 -0.22 0.48 6.68
N ALA A 75 -0.56 -0.72 7.16
CA ALA A 75 -0.13 -1.21 8.46
C ALA A 75 0.81 -2.42 8.29
N ASP A 76 1.93 -2.41 8.99
CA ASP A 76 2.87 -3.54 9.07
C ASP A 76 3.21 -3.85 10.53
N PHE A 77 2.71 -4.97 11.04
CA PHE A 77 2.91 -5.36 12.43
C PHE A 77 4.20 -6.16 12.68
N PHE A 78 5.00 -6.37 11.64
CA PHE A 78 6.30 -7.04 11.68
C PHE A 78 7.31 -6.22 10.87
N LEU A 79 7.46 -4.96 11.28
CA LEU A 79 8.08 -3.89 10.49
C LEU A 79 9.50 -4.23 10.03
N GLY A 80 10.31 -4.89 10.88
CA GLY A 80 11.67 -5.29 10.57
C GLY A 80 12.48 -4.10 10.04
N GLY A 81 12.97 -4.20 8.80
CA GLY A 81 13.78 -3.15 8.16
C GLY A 81 13.02 -1.93 7.61
N GLY A 82 11.69 -1.84 7.79
CA GLY A 82 10.90 -0.63 7.53
C GLY A 82 10.49 -0.34 6.09
N ASN A 83 10.86 -1.19 5.12
CA ASN A 83 10.60 -0.91 3.70
C ASN A 83 9.11 -0.84 3.33
N SER A 84 8.22 -1.48 4.11
CA SER A 84 6.77 -1.31 3.98
C SER A 84 6.32 0.14 4.17
N LEU A 85 6.79 0.81 5.23
CA LEU A 85 6.42 2.19 5.54
C LEU A 85 7.14 3.19 4.63
N LEU A 86 8.38 2.89 4.23
CA LEU A 86 9.08 3.70 3.24
C LEU A 86 8.32 3.69 1.91
N ALA A 87 7.89 2.51 1.44
CA ALA A 87 7.07 2.37 0.25
C ALA A 87 5.71 3.06 0.40
N ALA A 88 5.07 2.97 1.58
CA ALA A 88 3.85 3.70 1.87
C ALA A 88 4.04 5.22 1.70
N LYS A 89 5.11 5.77 2.29
CA LYS A 89 5.47 7.20 2.16
C LYS A 89 5.70 7.59 0.69
N GLN A 90 6.51 6.83 -0.05
CA GLN A 90 6.85 7.13 -1.45
C GLN A 90 5.62 7.06 -2.37
N THR A 91 4.66 6.19 -2.05
CA THR A 91 3.43 6.03 -2.84
C THR A 91 2.29 6.94 -2.34
N GLY A 92 2.54 7.84 -1.37
CA GLY A 92 1.53 8.79 -0.89
C GLY A 92 0.46 8.17 0.01
N ARG A 93 0.79 7.09 0.72
CA ARG A 93 -0.03 6.47 1.78
C ARG A 93 0.51 6.86 3.16
N LYS A 94 -0.35 6.77 4.17
CA LYS A 94 0.05 6.85 5.58
C LYS A 94 0.56 5.48 6.04
N GLY A 95 1.51 5.46 6.96
CA GLY A 95 2.12 4.23 7.46
C GLY A 95 1.95 4.06 8.97
N VAL A 96 1.65 2.84 9.41
CA VAL A 96 1.66 2.43 10.82
C VAL A 96 2.49 1.16 10.94
N GLY A 97 3.53 1.18 11.79
CA GLY A 97 4.43 0.05 11.98
C GLY A 97 4.50 -0.40 13.43
N VAL A 98 4.66 -1.71 13.63
CA VAL A 98 5.02 -2.30 14.92
C VAL A 98 6.26 -3.16 14.73
N GLU A 99 7.21 -3.00 15.65
CA GLU A 99 8.39 -3.84 15.78
C GLU A 99 8.52 -4.20 17.26
N LEU A 100 8.80 -5.46 17.56
CA LEU A 100 8.85 -5.97 18.92
C LEU A 100 10.23 -5.72 19.56
N GLU A 101 11.29 -5.85 18.76
CA GLU A 101 12.66 -5.73 19.25
C GLU A 101 13.07 -4.25 19.31
N ALA A 102 13.41 -3.77 20.51
CA ALA A 102 13.60 -2.34 20.76
C ALA A 102 14.77 -1.73 19.97
N GLU A 103 15.91 -2.43 19.88
CA GLU A 103 17.06 -1.97 19.10
C GLU A 103 16.71 -1.86 17.61
N ARG A 104 15.96 -2.85 17.09
CA ARG A 104 15.44 -2.84 15.72
C ARG A 104 14.47 -1.70 15.49
N PHE A 105 13.53 -1.49 16.41
CA PHE A 105 12.54 -0.43 16.31
C PHE A 105 13.24 0.92 16.18
N GLU A 106 14.19 1.23 17.08
CA GLU A 106 14.93 2.49 17.06
C GLU A 106 15.75 2.65 15.77
N SER A 107 16.48 1.60 15.36
CA SER A 107 17.24 1.59 14.10
C SER A 107 16.37 1.89 12.88
N THR A 108 15.19 1.26 12.80
CA THR A 108 14.26 1.44 11.69
C THR A 108 13.59 2.81 11.73
N VAL A 109 13.24 3.34 12.90
CA VAL A 109 12.69 4.69 13.06
C VAL A 109 13.69 5.74 12.57
N GLU A 110 14.97 5.63 12.96
CA GLU A 110 16.02 6.54 12.49
C GLU A 110 16.23 6.43 10.98
N LYS A 111 16.23 5.22 10.41
CA LYS A 111 16.26 5.03 8.95
C LYS A 111 15.09 5.74 8.26
N LEU A 112 13.88 5.61 8.77
CA LEU A 112 12.66 6.19 8.17
C LEU A 112 12.58 7.72 8.30
N LYS A 113 13.13 8.30 9.38
CA LYS A 113 13.22 9.77 9.55
C LYS A 113 14.19 10.40 8.54
N ASN A 114 15.26 9.69 8.19
CA ASN A 114 16.32 10.16 7.30
C ASN A 114 16.08 9.85 5.81
N ALA A 115 15.01 9.13 5.48
CA ALA A 115 14.62 8.77 4.12
C ALA A 115 13.58 9.74 3.53
#